data_AF-A0A940ALZ4-F1
#
_entry.id   AF-A0A940ALZ4-F1
#
_cell.length_a   1.000
_cell.length_b   1.000
_cell.length_c   1.000
_cell.angle_alpha   90.00
_cell.angle_beta   90.00
_cell.angle_gamma   90.00
#
_symmetry.space_group_name_H-M   'P 1'
#
loop_
_entity.id
_entity.type
_entity.pdbx_description
1 polymer ?
#
loop_
_entity_poly.entity_id
_entity_poly.type
_entity_poly.pdbx_seq_one_letter_code
_entity_poly.pdbx_strand_id
1 'polypeptide(L)'
;ARENGENPRAQRAPRIQRAALTGRLVESRSLAVDIQRSALSRLRRSGYRVLSNGVKSGPFFVLGTTQMPAILAEIGYCTNAQEALLLADPAYRQAIAEGLAEGVLAYRDRRLSRISAERRPLSRTRRAVR
;
A
#
# COMPACT_ATOMS: atom_id res chain seq x y z
N ALA A 1 -11.34 -0.03 -18.15
CA ALA A 1 -12.55 0.12 -17.33
C ALA A 1 -12.18 0.73 -15.98
N ARG A 2 -12.56 1.99 -15.73
CA ARG A 2 -12.55 2.59 -14.38
C ARG A 2 -13.95 2.43 -13.78
N GLU A 3 -14.39 1.19 -13.60
CA GLU A 3 -15.78 0.88 -13.21
C GLU A 3 -16.11 1.18 -11.73
N ASN A 4 -15.12 1.52 -10.91
CA ASN A 4 -15.32 1.76 -9.46
C ASN A 4 -15.40 3.26 -9.09
N GLY A 5 -15.92 4.10 -9.98
CA GLY A 5 -15.88 5.56 -9.89
C GLY A 5 -16.71 6.19 -8.75
N GLU A 6 -15.98 6.92 -7.90
CA GLU A 6 -16.35 7.94 -6.91
C GLU A 6 -17.16 7.52 -5.67
N ASN A 7 -16.58 7.79 -4.49
CA ASN A 7 -17.30 7.81 -3.21
C ASN A 7 -17.70 9.25 -2.84
N PRO A 8 -18.96 9.68 -3.10
CA PRO A 8 -19.41 11.04 -2.78
C PRO A 8 -19.44 11.36 -1.28
N ARG A 9 -19.45 10.34 -0.41
CA ARG A 9 -19.43 10.54 1.06
C ARG A 9 -18.07 10.95 1.59
N ALA A 10 -16.98 10.53 0.92
CA ALA A 10 -15.63 10.94 1.30
C ALA A 10 -15.42 12.46 1.16
N GLN A 11 -16.15 13.11 0.26
CA GLN A 11 -16.03 14.55 -0.02
C GLN A 11 -16.77 15.44 0.99
N ARG A 12 -17.66 14.88 1.83
CA ARG A 12 -18.56 15.64 2.73
C ARG A 12 -18.36 15.37 4.24
N ALA A 13 -17.22 14.83 4.65
CA ALA A 13 -17.02 14.40 6.04
C ALA A 13 -16.78 15.56 7.05
N PRO A 14 -17.38 15.54 8.26
CA PRO A 14 -17.14 16.50 9.33
C PRO A 14 -15.66 16.53 9.80
N ARG A 15 -15.21 17.64 10.40
CA ARG A 15 -13.78 17.92 10.73
C ARG A 15 -13.04 16.79 11.49
N ILE A 16 -13.69 16.12 12.44
CA ILE A 16 -13.10 15.00 13.20
C ILE A 16 -12.89 13.78 12.29
N GLN A 17 -13.83 13.51 11.38
CA GLN A 17 -13.66 12.48 10.36
C GLN A 17 -12.57 12.85 9.36
N ARG A 18 -12.37 14.15 9.04
CA ARG A 18 -11.30 14.58 8.13
C ARG A 18 -9.91 14.21 8.65
N ALA A 19 -9.61 14.43 9.94
CA ALA A 19 -8.31 14.07 10.50
C ALA A 19 -8.05 12.54 10.47
N ALA A 20 -9.05 11.74 10.83
CA ALA A 20 -8.97 10.27 10.75
C ALA A 20 -8.86 9.77 9.29
N LEU A 21 -9.55 10.43 8.35
CA LEU A 21 -9.41 10.18 6.92
C LEU A 21 -8.00 10.52 6.44
N THR A 22 -7.41 11.64 6.86
CA THR A 22 -6.03 12.01 6.52
C THR A 22 -5.04 10.96 7.03
N GLY A 23 -5.17 10.49 8.27
CA GLY A 23 -4.33 9.42 8.81
C GLY A 23 -4.44 8.12 7.99
N ARG A 24 -5.65 7.74 7.60
CA ARG A 24 -5.89 6.55 6.76
C ARG A 24 -5.25 6.70 5.38
N LEU A 25 -5.36 7.87 4.74
CA LEU A 25 -4.74 8.13 3.44
C LEU A 25 -3.22 8.02 3.48
N VAL A 26 -2.59 8.53 4.55
CA VAL A 26 -1.14 8.40 4.76
C VAL A 26 -0.76 6.93 4.89
N GLU A 27 -1.48 6.17 5.72
CA GLU A 27 -1.19 4.75 5.93
C GLU A 27 -1.48 3.90 4.68
N SER A 28 -2.56 4.15 3.94
CA SER A 28 -2.84 3.51 2.65
C SER A 28 -1.73 3.80 1.63
N ARG A 29 -1.20 5.02 1.59
CA ARG A 29 -0.08 5.37 0.71
C ARG A 29 1.20 4.63 1.13
N SER A 30 1.49 4.58 2.42
CA SER A 30 2.62 3.81 2.97
C SER A 30 2.53 2.33 2.62
N LEU A 31 1.35 1.73 2.76
CA LEU A 31 1.06 0.35 2.35
C LEU A 31 1.28 0.16 0.85
N ALA A 32 0.75 1.06 0.01
CA ALA A 32 0.90 0.99 -1.44
C ALA A 32 2.36 1.04 -1.88
N VAL A 33 3.18 1.91 -1.27
CA VAL A 33 4.61 2.04 -1.58
C VAL A 33 5.37 0.76 -1.27
N ASP A 34 5.10 0.14 -0.12
CA ASP A 34 5.78 -1.10 0.27
C ASP A 34 5.39 -2.25 -0.65
N ILE A 35 4.09 -2.39 -0.93
CA ILE A 35 3.57 -3.40 -1.86
C ILE A 35 4.16 -3.24 -3.25
N GLN A 36 4.14 -2.03 -3.81
CA GLN A 36 4.70 -1.79 -5.14
C GLN A 36 6.21 -2.10 -5.19
N ARG A 37 6.97 -1.67 -4.17
CA ARG A 37 8.42 -1.89 -4.13
C ARG A 37 8.74 -3.39 -4.06
N SER A 38 8.07 -4.13 -3.18
CA SER A 38 8.29 -5.57 -3.00
C SER A 38 7.86 -6.35 -4.24
N ALA A 39 6.70 -6.04 -4.83
CA ALA A 39 6.24 -6.67 -6.06
C ALA A 39 7.23 -6.48 -7.22
N LEU A 40 7.68 -5.24 -7.47
CA LEU A 40 8.67 -4.96 -8.52
C LEU A 40 10.02 -5.64 -8.25
N SER A 41 10.47 -5.67 -6.99
CA SER A 41 11.71 -6.36 -6.62
C SER A 41 11.60 -7.87 -6.87
N ARG A 42 10.51 -8.50 -6.43
CA ARG A 42 10.28 -9.94 -6.62
C ARG A 42 10.21 -10.31 -8.10
N LEU A 43 9.48 -9.54 -8.91
CA LEU A 43 9.37 -9.79 -10.36
C LEU A 43 10.72 -9.67 -11.06
N ARG A 44 11.50 -8.62 -10.75
CA ARG A 44 12.84 -8.43 -11.31
C ARG A 44 13.81 -9.54 -10.91
N ARG A 45 13.78 -9.97 -9.65
CA ARG A 45 14.58 -11.12 -9.16
C ARG A 45 14.18 -12.43 -9.82
N SER A 46 12.93 -12.55 -10.25
CA SER A 46 12.40 -13.72 -10.97
C SER A 46 12.66 -13.66 -12.49
N GLY A 47 13.44 -12.67 -12.97
CA GLY A 47 13.83 -12.54 -14.38
C GLY A 47 12.86 -11.74 -15.26
N TYR A 48 11.75 -11.24 -14.71
CA TYR A 48 10.77 -10.50 -15.50
C TYR A 48 11.16 -9.03 -15.67
N ARG A 49 11.03 -8.54 -16.91
CA ARG A 49 11.21 -7.11 -17.23
C ARG A 49 9.89 -6.39 -17.04
N VAL A 50 9.74 -5.71 -15.91
CA VAL A 50 8.51 -4.98 -15.54
C VAL A 50 8.77 -3.50 -15.33
N LEU A 51 7.83 -2.68 -15.80
CA LEU A 51 7.83 -1.22 -15.62
C LEU A 51 7.04 -0.85 -14.37
N SER A 52 7.44 0.25 -13.74
CA SER A 52 6.76 0.79 -12.56
C SER A 52 5.79 1.89 -13.00
N ASN A 53 4.49 1.72 -12.71
CA ASN A 53 3.51 2.77 -12.95
C ASN A 53 3.30 3.72 -11.76
N GLY A 54 3.97 3.49 -10.62
CA GLY A 54 3.88 4.36 -9.45
C GLY A 54 2.62 4.15 -8.60
N VAL A 55 2.65 4.70 -7.38
CA VAL A 55 1.48 4.76 -6.50
C VAL A 55 0.64 5.96 -6.92
N LYS A 56 -0.62 5.70 -7.25
CA LYS A 56 -1.57 6.74 -7.68
C LYS A 56 -2.76 6.80 -6.71
N SER A 57 -3.25 8.00 -6.47
CA SER A 57 -4.52 8.22 -5.77
C SER A 57 -5.66 8.20 -6.78
N GLY A 58 -6.80 7.65 -6.40
CA GLY A 58 -8.00 7.61 -7.23
C GLY A 58 -9.26 7.45 -6.39
N PRO A 59 -10.41 7.98 -6.84
CA PRO A 59 -11.64 7.95 -6.08
C PRO A 59 -12.36 6.62 -6.26
N PHE A 60 -11.77 5.52 -5.79
CA PHE A 60 -12.36 4.20 -5.90
C PHE A 60 -13.30 3.92 -4.72
N PHE A 61 -14.55 3.53 -5.00
CA PHE A 61 -15.56 3.25 -3.97
C PHE A 61 -15.05 2.29 -2.90
N VAL A 62 -14.47 1.18 -3.34
CA VAL A 62 -13.84 0.13 -2.51
C VAL A 62 -12.79 0.66 -1.54
N LEU A 63 -12.04 1.70 -1.90
CA LEU A 63 -11.02 2.27 -1.02
C LEU A 63 -11.60 3.28 -0.03
N GLY A 64 -12.76 3.86 -0.35
CA GLY A 64 -13.41 4.88 0.48
C GLY A 64 -14.28 4.32 1.62
N THR A 65 -14.71 3.06 1.54
CA THR A 65 -15.63 2.45 2.53
C THR A 65 -14.94 1.64 3.62
N THR A 66 -13.62 1.43 3.52
CA THR A 66 -12.86 0.64 4.49
C THR A 66 -12.45 1.47 5.70
N GLN A 67 -12.41 0.87 6.89
CA GLN A 67 -11.95 1.53 8.12
C GLN A 67 -10.43 1.40 8.34
N MET A 68 -9.75 0.60 7.52
CA MET A 68 -8.33 0.26 7.61
C MET A 68 -7.55 0.85 6.42
N PRO A 69 -6.21 0.83 6.43
CA PRO A 69 -5.43 1.11 5.22
C PRO A 69 -5.82 0.14 4.10
N ALA A 70 -6.04 0.64 2.89
CA ALA A 70 -6.51 -0.14 1.75
C ALA A 70 -5.92 0.38 0.44
N ILE A 71 -5.66 -0.54 -0.49
CA ILE A 71 -5.12 -0.25 -1.82
C ILE A 71 -5.85 -1.06 -2.89
N LEU A 72 -5.74 -0.61 -4.15
CA LEU A 72 -6.10 -1.38 -5.33
C LEU A 72 -4.83 -1.58 -6.15
N ALA A 73 -4.49 -2.83 -6.46
CA ALA A 73 -3.30 -3.18 -7.24
C ALA A 73 -3.71 -3.53 -8.69
N GLU A 74 -3.27 -2.71 -9.64
CA GLU A 74 -3.31 -3.05 -11.07
C GLU A 74 -2.04 -3.85 -11.40
N ILE A 75 -2.18 -5.15 -11.70
CA ILE A 75 -1.05 -6.08 -11.86
C ILE A 75 -0.59 -6.26 -13.32
N GLY A 76 -1.34 -5.72 -14.27
CA GLY A 76 -1.02 -5.71 -15.71
C GLY A 76 -2.23 -5.36 -16.58
N TYR A 77 -2.00 -5.17 -17.87
CA TYR A 77 -3.02 -4.82 -18.86
C TYR A 77 -3.32 -5.99 -19.81
N CYS A 78 -4.50 -6.59 -19.71
CA CYS A 78 -4.95 -7.64 -20.65
C CYS A 78 -5.09 -7.14 -22.11
N THR A 79 -5.19 -5.82 -22.31
CA THR A 79 -5.26 -5.19 -23.64
C THR A 79 -3.89 -4.97 -24.27
N ASN A 80 -2.80 -5.12 -23.51
CA ASN A 80 -1.44 -5.11 -24.04
C ASN A 80 -1.01 -6.55 -24.29
N ALA A 81 -0.68 -6.90 -25.55
CA ALA A 81 -0.37 -8.28 -25.92
C ALA A 81 0.80 -8.88 -25.13
N GLN A 82 1.85 -8.09 -24.85
CA GLN A 82 3.01 -8.58 -24.09
C GLN A 82 2.65 -8.83 -22.62
N GLU A 83 1.88 -7.93 -22.00
CA GLU A 83 1.45 -8.11 -20.61
C GLU A 83 0.40 -9.22 -20.47
N ALA A 84 -0.49 -9.39 -21.45
CA ALA A 84 -1.46 -10.48 -21.46
C ALA A 84 -0.79 -11.86 -21.48
N LEU A 85 0.30 -12.02 -22.24
CA LEU A 85 1.11 -13.24 -22.23
C LEU A 85 1.74 -13.50 -20.86
N LEU A 86 2.26 -12.46 -20.20
CA LEU A 86 2.79 -12.60 -18.83
C LEU A 86 1.68 -12.95 -17.85
N LEU A 87 0.51 -12.31 -17.94
CA LEU A 87 -0.63 -12.62 -17.07
C LEU A 87 -1.16 -14.05 -17.27
N ALA A 88 -0.99 -14.63 -18.46
CA ALA A 88 -1.31 -16.02 -18.74
C ALA A 88 -0.30 -17.01 -18.13
N ASP A 89 0.95 -16.60 -17.89
CA ASP A 89 1.99 -17.42 -17.26
C ASP A 89 1.71 -17.64 -15.74
N PRO A 90 1.51 -18.89 -15.28
CA PRO A 90 1.33 -19.19 -13.86
C PRO A 90 2.51 -18.78 -12.98
N ALA A 91 3.74 -18.90 -13.48
CA ALA A 91 4.94 -18.53 -12.72
C ALA A 91 5.01 -17.01 -12.49
N TYR A 92 4.62 -16.23 -13.50
CA TYR A 92 4.52 -14.77 -13.38
C TYR A 92 3.47 -14.37 -12.35
N ARG A 93 2.27 -14.96 -12.40
CA ARG A 93 1.22 -14.69 -11.41
C ARG A 93 1.64 -15.05 -9.99
N GLN A 94 2.34 -16.18 -9.81
CA GLN A 94 2.88 -16.60 -8.53
C GLN A 94 3.93 -15.61 -8.01
N ALA A 95 4.86 -15.17 -8.87
CA ALA A 95 5.87 -14.17 -8.52
C ALA A 95 5.23 -12.83 -8.11
N ILE A 96 4.16 -12.40 -8.80
CA ILE A 96 3.39 -11.22 -8.37
C ILE A 96 2.79 -11.43 -6.99
N ALA A 97 2.08 -12.55 -6.78
CA ALA A 97 1.41 -12.84 -5.50
C ALA A 97 2.40 -12.84 -4.32
N GLU A 98 3.56 -13.46 -4.50
CA GLU A 98 4.63 -13.46 -3.49
C GLU A 98 5.17 -12.06 -3.22
N GLY A 99 5.38 -11.25 -4.26
CA GLY A 99 5.85 -9.89 -4.10
C GLY A 99 4.83 -8.97 -3.42
N LEU A 100 3.53 -9.17 -3.68
CA LEU A 100 2.45 -8.48 -2.97
C LEU A 100 2.43 -8.88 -1.48
N ALA A 101 2.54 -10.18 -1.18
CA ALA A 101 2.59 -10.68 0.18
C ALA A 101 3.81 -10.15 0.96
N GLU A 102 5.00 -10.17 0.35
CA GLU A 102 6.22 -9.57 0.90
C GLU A 102 6.02 -8.09 1.25
N GLY A 103 5.32 -7.35 0.41
CA GLY A 103 5.01 -5.95 0.66
C GLY A 103 4.03 -5.71 1.82
N VAL A 104 3.00 -6.55 1.96
CA VAL A 104 2.08 -6.51 3.11
C VAL A 104 2.85 -6.78 4.41
N LEU A 105 3.73 -7.78 4.41
CA LEU A 105 4.56 -8.13 5.57
C LEU A 105 5.52 -6.98 5.91
N ALA A 106 6.19 -6.40 4.92
CA ALA A 106 7.07 -5.24 5.11
C ALA A 106 6.33 -4.04 5.73
N TYR A 107 5.11 -3.75 5.25
CA TYR A 107 4.27 -2.71 5.84
C TYR A 107 3.93 -2.99 7.30
N ARG A 108 3.46 -4.22 7.59
CA ARG A 108 3.13 -4.66 8.94
C ARG A 108 4.31 -4.50 9.89
N ASP A 109 5.48 -5.00 9.51
CA ASP A 109 6.66 -5.03 10.38
C ASP A 109 7.17 -3.60 10.65
N ARG A 110 7.15 -2.74 9.62
CA ARG A 110 7.47 -1.31 9.77
C ARG A 110 6.47 -0.61 10.71
N ARG A 111 5.18 -0.93 10.60
CA ARG A 111 4.12 -0.34 11.44
C ARG A 111 4.27 -0.79 12.90
N LEU A 112 4.51 -2.07 13.14
CA LEU A 112 4.74 -2.61 14.48
C LEU A 112 5.98 -2.00 15.12
N SER A 113 7.07 -1.85 14.36
CA SER A 113 8.30 -1.21 14.84
C SER A 113 8.07 0.22 15.31
N ARG A 114 7.25 0.99 14.58
CA ARG A 114 6.88 2.37 14.94
C ARG A 114 6.09 2.43 16.24
N ILE A 115 5.07 1.57 16.36
CA ILE A 115 4.24 1.49 17.56
C ILE A 115 5.08 1.13 18.79
N SER A 116 6.00 0.18 18.64
CA SER A 116 6.92 -0.21 19.72
C SER A 116 7.85 0.93 20.13
N ALA A 117 8.36 1.72 19.17
CA ALA A 117 9.20 2.88 19.45
C ALA A 117 8.45 4.00 20.17
N GLU A 118 7.20 4.29 19.77
CA GLU A 118 6.33 5.29 20.41
C GLU A 118 5.93 4.90 21.84
N ARG A 119 5.83 3.60 22.13
CA ARG A 119 5.48 3.07 23.46
C ARG A 119 6.65 2.98 24.43
N ARG A 120 7.88 3.25 23.99
CA ARG A 120 9.06 3.20 24.86
C ARG A 120 9.00 4.38 25.83
N PRO A 121 8.89 4.16 27.16
CA PRO A 121 8.77 5.26 28.10
C PRO A 121 10.01 6.14 28.02
N LEU A 122 9.82 7.46 28.00
CA LEU A 122 10.91 8.43 28.18
C LEU A 122 11.55 8.15 29.54
N SER A 123 12.64 7.38 29.54
CA SER A 123 13.43 7.15 30.74
C SER A 123 13.94 8.50 31.21
N ARG A 124 13.36 8.96 32.33
CA ARG A 124 13.67 10.19 33.07
C ARG A 124 15.16 10.51 32.96
N THR A 125 15.50 11.56 32.20
CA THR A 125 16.78 12.26 32.40
C THR A 125 16.75 12.77 33.82
N ARG A 126 17.36 12.03 34.75
CA ARG A 126 17.64 12.53 36.10
C ARG A 126 18.52 13.76 35.90
N ARG A 127 17.90 14.92 36.08
CA ARG A 127 18.57 16.19 36.33
C ARG A 127 19.51 15.95 37.51
N ALA A 128 20.80 15.76 37.23
CA ALA A 128 21.84 15.89 38.23
C ALA A 128 21.90 17.37 38.58
N VAL A 129 21.15 17.76 39.61
CA VAL A 129 21.37 19.02 40.31
C VAL A 129 22.61 18.78 41.15
N ARG A 130 23.71 19.42 40.77
CA ARG A 130 24.82 19.73 41.67
C ARG A 130 24.56 21.10 42.27
#